data_AF-A0A059DY91-F1
#
_entry.id   AF-A0A059DY91-F1
#
_cell.length_a   1.000
_cell.length_b   1.000
_cell.length_c   1.000
_cell.angle_alpha   90.00
_cell.angle_beta   90.00
_cell.angle_gamma   90.00
#
_symmetry.space_group_name_H-M   'P 1'
#
loop_
_entity.id
_entity.type
_entity.pdbx_description
1 polymer ?
#
loop_
_entity_poly.entity_id
_entity_poly.type
_entity_poly.pdbx_seq_one_letter_code
_entity_poly.pdbx_strand_id
1 'polypeptide(L)'
;MDRGDSNETPKLLKSVSRDAGRHFFDAPARMNLDDCILRLKDLAGLEIISLTPSELGHWLSFRFEGHAFSANDPFGEVWFFAEDPETPDALLQKIALCVVTTTKPS
;
A
#
# COMPACT_ATOMS: atom_id res chain seq x y z
N MET A 1 10.34 0.57 -29.12
CA MET A 1 9.51 -0.02 -28.06
C MET A 1 9.74 0.82 -26.83
N ASP A 2 8.75 1.65 -26.53
CA ASP A 2 8.83 2.68 -25.49
C ASP A 2 8.94 2.00 -24.13
N ARG A 3 10.13 2.03 -23.52
CA ARG A 3 10.32 1.65 -22.13
C ARG A 3 9.77 2.80 -21.32
N GLY A 4 8.48 2.73 -21.00
CA GLY A 4 7.82 3.61 -20.05
C GLY A 4 8.41 3.38 -18.66
N ASP A 5 9.58 3.97 -18.43
CA ASP A 5 10.17 4.18 -17.11
C ASP A 5 9.45 5.40 -16.54
N SER A 6 8.19 5.24 -16.17
CA SER A 6 7.46 6.30 -15.49
C SER A 6 7.96 6.36 -14.04
N ASN A 7 9.06 7.08 -13.88
CA ASN A 7 9.58 7.62 -12.63
C ASN A 7 8.61 8.67 -12.02
N GLU A 8 7.31 8.54 -12.29
CA GLU A 8 6.25 9.44 -11.82
C GLU A 8 5.83 8.96 -10.43
N THR A 9 5.92 9.88 -9.47
CA THR A 9 5.43 9.68 -8.11
C THR A 9 3.98 9.18 -8.13
N PRO A 10 3.66 8.04 -7.48
CA PRO A 10 2.30 7.51 -7.45
C PRO A 10 1.30 8.53 -6.96
N LYS A 11 0.20 8.73 -7.70
CA LYS A 11 -0.86 9.65 -7.29
C LYS A 11 -1.62 9.07 -6.11
N LEU A 12 -1.71 9.85 -5.04
CA LEU A 12 -2.52 9.51 -3.87
C LEU A 12 -4.00 9.80 -4.14
N LEU A 13 -4.84 8.89 -3.66
CA LEU A 13 -6.27 9.10 -3.53
C LEU A 13 -6.57 9.99 -2.32
N LYS A 14 -7.67 10.74 -2.41
CA LYS A 14 -8.20 11.59 -1.35
C LYS A 14 -9.60 11.15 -0.95
N SER A 15 -9.75 9.84 -0.74
CA SER A 15 -11.01 9.21 -0.36
C SER A 15 -11.00 8.92 1.13
N VAL A 16 -11.84 9.63 1.90
CA VAL A 16 -11.98 9.44 3.35
C VAL A 16 -13.33 8.79 3.61
N SER A 17 -13.29 7.70 4.38
CA SER A 17 -14.45 6.98 4.91
C SER A 17 -14.49 7.14 6.42
N ARG A 18 -15.70 7.13 6.98
CA ARG A 18 -15.88 7.19 8.45
C ARG A 18 -15.44 5.90 9.14
N ASP A 19 -15.56 4.77 8.44
CA ASP A 19 -15.39 3.43 9.03
C ASP A 19 -14.07 2.77 8.62
N ALA A 20 -13.50 3.16 7.48
CA ALA A 20 -12.30 2.55 6.89
C ALA A 20 -11.07 3.49 6.89
N GLY A 21 -11.17 4.66 7.53
CA GLY A 21 -10.12 5.67 7.49
C GLY A 21 -9.98 6.30 6.10
N ARG A 22 -8.75 6.50 5.63
CA ARG A 22 -8.48 7.06 4.29
C ARG A 22 -7.95 6.00 3.34
N HIS A 23 -8.71 5.74 2.28
CA HIS A 23 -8.22 5.02 1.10
C HIS A 23 -7.30 5.96 0.32
N PHE A 24 -6.02 5.63 0.25
CA PHE A 24 -5.01 6.55 -0.26
C PHE A 24 -4.26 6.04 -1.49
N PHE A 25 -4.32 4.75 -1.81
CA PHE A 25 -3.57 4.21 -2.93
C PHE A 25 -4.14 2.88 -3.42
N ASP A 26 -4.21 2.74 -4.75
CA ASP A 26 -4.47 1.47 -5.43
C ASP A 26 -3.15 0.97 -6.01
N ALA A 27 -2.77 -0.26 -5.66
CA ALA A 27 -1.62 -0.89 -6.27
C ALA A 27 -1.84 -1.07 -7.79
N PRO A 28 -0.78 -1.11 -8.60
CA PRO A 28 -0.90 -1.46 -10.01
C PRO A 28 -1.63 -2.79 -10.18
N ALA A 29 -2.58 -2.88 -11.12
CA ALA A 29 -3.48 -4.04 -11.31
C ALA A 29 -2.78 -5.41 -11.50
N ARG A 30 -1.47 -5.44 -11.76
CA ARG A 30 -0.67 -6.67 -11.87
C ARG A 30 -0.06 -7.15 -10.55
N MET A 31 -0.15 -6.37 -9.48
CA MET A 31 0.42 -6.69 -8.17
C MET A 31 -0.64 -7.30 -7.27
N ASN A 32 -0.32 -8.48 -6.72
CA ASN A 32 -1.13 -9.10 -5.68
C ASN A 32 -0.62 -8.68 -4.28
N LEU A 33 -1.32 -9.13 -3.23
CA LEU A 33 -0.97 -8.78 -1.86
C LEU A 33 0.41 -9.30 -1.43
N ASP A 34 0.82 -10.49 -1.90
CA ASP A 34 2.14 -11.05 -1.61
C ASP A 34 3.26 -10.20 -2.23
N ASP A 35 3.10 -9.75 -3.48
CA ASP A 35 4.04 -8.82 -4.13
C ASP A 35 4.15 -7.52 -3.36
N CYS A 36 3.02 -6.99 -2.86
CA CYS A 36 2.99 -5.81 -2.03
C CYS A 36 3.73 -6.03 -0.71
N ILE A 37 3.48 -7.14 -0.01
CA ILE A 37 4.18 -7.50 1.23
C ILE A 37 5.69 -7.58 1.02
N LEU A 38 6.13 -8.19 -0.09
CA LEU A 38 7.56 -8.28 -0.42
C LEU A 38 8.20 -6.89 -0.57
N ARG A 39 7.51 -5.95 -1.24
CA ARG A 39 8.00 -4.57 -1.39
C ARG A 39 7.97 -3.79 -0.09
N LEU A 40 6.89 -3.91 0.71
CA LEU A 40 6.77 -3.21 1.99
C LEU A 40 7.90 -3.58 2.97
N LYS A 41 8.47 -4.78 2.88
CA LYS A 41 9.63 -5.19 3.69
C LYS A 41 10.89 -4.36 3.43
N ASP A 42 10.98 -3.66 2.29
CA ASP A 42 12.11 -2.77 1.99
C ASP A 42 11.96 -1.40 2.68
N LEU A 43 10.80 -1.10 3.28
CA LEU A 43 10.56 0.13 4.00
C LEU A 43 11.09 0.01 5.44
N ALA A 44 12.27 0.58 5.69
CA ALA A 44 12.90 0.54 7.01
C ALA A 44 11.99 1.12 8.09
N GLY A 45 11.74 0.36 9.16
CA GLY A 45 10.85 0.75 10.26
C GLY A 45 9.37 0.41 10.04
N LEU A 46 9.03 -0.28 8.95
CA LEU A 46 7.72 -0.90 8.77
C LEU A 46 7.62 -2.20 9.59
N GLU A 47 6.49 -2.37 10.27
CA GLU A 47 6.16 -3.54 11.07
C GLU A 47 4.89 -4.18 10.53
N ILE A 48 4.97 -5.42 10.05
CA ILE A 48 3.79 -6.21 9.68
C ILE A 48 3.14 -6.74 10.96
N ILE A 49 1.87 -6.42 11.19
CA ILE A 49 1.14 -6.77 12.41
C ILE A 49 0.35 -8.08 12.23
N SER A 50 -0.40 -8.21 11.15
CA SER A 50 -1.20 -9.40 10.88
C SER A 50 -1.54 -9.55 9.41
N LEU A 51 -1.84 -10.79 9.01
CA LEU A 51 -2.47 -11.14 7.74
C LEU A 51 -3.71 -11.99 8.07
N THR A 52 -4.89 -11.44 7.79
CA THR A 52 -6.18 -12.01 8.18
C THR A 52 -6.96 -12.37 6.92
N PRO A 53 -7.24 -13.66 6.65
CA PRO A 53 -8.12 -14.07 5.57
C PRO A 53 -9.55 -13.56 5.77
N SER A 54 -10.23 -13.17 4.70
CA SER A 54 -11.66 -12.88 4.71
C SER A 54 -12.33 -13.36 3.41
N GLU A 55 -13.64 -13.48 3.41
CA GLU A 55 -14.43 -13.86 2.22
C GLU A 55 -14.30 -12.83 1.08
N LEU A 56 -13.99 -11.57 1.41
CA LEU A 56 -13.83 -10.46 0.48
C LEU A 56 -12.35 -10.06 0.37
N GLY A 57 -11.46 -11.05 0.28
CA GLY A 57 -10.01 -10.84 0.22
C GLY A 57 -9.33 -10.82 1.59
N HIS A 58 -8.03 -11.04 1.58
CA HIS A 58 -7.16 -10.94 2.75
C HIS A 58 -6.99 -9.48 3.19
N TRP A 59 -6.75 -9.31 4.48
CA TRP A 59 -6.40 -8.05 5.10
C TRP A 59 -5.00 -8.14 5.67
N LEU A 60 -4.12 -7.26 5.22
CA LEU A 60 -2.84 -7.00 5.83
C LEU A 60 -2.98 -5.81 6.77
N SER A 61 -2.54 -5.94 8.01
CA SER A 61 -2.37 -4.80 8.94
C SER A 61 -0.88 -4.57 9.18
N PHE A 62 -0.45 -3.31 9.14
CA PHE A 62 0.94 -2.94 9.36
C PHE A 62 1.07 -1.55 9.98
N ARG A 63 2.23 -1.26 10.56
CA ARG A 63 2.58 0.05 11.13
C ARG A 63 3.82 0.61 10.46
N PHE A 64 3.86 1.92 10.27
CA PHE A 64 5.02 2.60 9.73
C PHE A 64 5.11 4.01 10.29
N GLU A 65 6.30 4.40 10.77
CA GLU A 65 6.56 5.70 11.42
C GLU A 65 5.48 6.08 12.46
N GLY A 66 5.05 5.10 13.26
CA GLY A 66 4.06 5.28 14.35
C GLY A 66 2.59 5.23 13.93
N HIS A 67 2.28 5.22 12.62
CA HIS A 67 0.93 5.23 12.08
C HIS A 67 0.47 3.81 11.70
N ALA A 68 -0.84 3.57 11.75
CA ALA A 68 -1.45 2.28 11.43
C ALA A 68 -2.10 2.31 10.04
N PHE A 69 -1.90 1.21 9.31
CA PHE A 69 -2.32 1.05 7.93
C PHE A 69 -2.87 -0.35 7.71
N SER A 70 -3.67 -0.46 6.65
CA SER A 70 -4.11 -1.75 6.14
C SER A 70 -4.03 -1.82 4.61
N ALA A 71 -3.93 -3.04 4.10
CA ALA A 71 -4.12 -3.32 2.69
C ALA A 71 -5.08 -4.49 2.51
N ASN A 72 -5.93 -4.44 1.50
CA ASN A 72 -6.95 -5.44 1.21
C ASN A 72 -6.97 -5.78 -0.28
N ASP A 73 -7.24 -7.05 -0.63
CA ASP A 73 -7.24 -7.55 -2.02
C ASP A 73 -8.60 -8.11 -2.47
N PRO A 74 -9.72 -7.35 -2.39
CA PRO A 74 -11.07 -7.90 -2.42
C PRO A 74 -11.46 -8.51 -3.77
N PHE A 75 -10.77 -8.11 -4.84
CA PHE A 75 -10.97 -8.60 -6.20
C PHE A 75 -9.63 -8.95 -6.87
N GLY A 76 -8.60 -9.27 -6.08
CA GLY A 76 -7.23 -9.45 -6.57
C GLY A 76 -6.49 -8.14 -6.88
N GLU A 77 -7.17 -6.99 -6.73
CA GLU A 77 -6.57 -5.65 -6.74
C GLU A 77 -6.27 -5.22 -5.31
N VAL A 78 -5.07 -4.70 -5.04
CA VAL A 78 -4.68 -4.32 -3.68
C VAL A 78 -4.96 -2.84 -3.42
N TRP A 79 -5.77 -2.56 -2.40
CA TRP A 79 -6.11 -1.22 -1.95
C TRP A 79 -5.47 -0.94 -0.61
N PHE A 80 -4.95 0.27 -0.43
CA PHE A 80 -4.25 0.69 0.79
C PHE A 80 -5.00 1.78 1.55
N PHE A 81 -5.07 1.60 2.86
CA PHE A 81 -5.82 2.46 3.77
C PHE A 81 -4.92 2.93 4.92
N ALA A 82 -5.08 4.19 5.31
CA ALA A 82 -4.57 4.72 6.56
C ALA A 82 -5.72 4.74 7.56
N GLU A 83 -5.52 4.19 8.77
CA GLU A 83 -6.57 4.15 9.78
C GLU A 83 -6.97 5.57 10.25
N ASP A 84 -5.97 6.46 10.41
CA ASP A 84 -6.19 7.89 10.67
C ASP A 84 -6.28 8.66 9.34
N PRO A 85 -7.44 9.28 9.01
CA PRO A 85 -7.60 10.08 7.80
C PRO A 85 -6.65 11.27 7.67
N GLU A 86 -6.16 11.79 8.80
CA GLU A 86 -5.26 12.95 8.85
C GLU A 86 -3.78 12.54 8.69
N THR A 87 -3.50 11.26 8.42
CA THR A 87 -2.14 10.78 8.16
C THR A 87 -1.48 11.61 7.04
N PRO A 88 -0.28 12.17 7.28
CA PRO A 88 0.38 13.06 6.33
C PRO A 88 0.62 12.42 4.95
N ASP A 89 0.31 13.17 3.89
CA ASP A 89 0.53 12.73 2.49
C ASP A 89 1.97 12.25 2.24
N ALA A 90 2.96 12.85 2.91
CA ALA A 90 4.36 12.44 2.79
C ALA A 90 4.60 10.98 3.23
N LEU A 91 3.88 10.50 4.24
CA LEU A 91 3.97 9.10 4.70
C LEU A 91 3.27 8.16 3.72
N LEU A 92 2.06 8.54 3.30
CA LEU A 92 1.29 7.79 2.30
C LEU A 92 2.07 7.63 1.00
N GLN A 93 2.78 8.69 0.59
CA GLN A 93 3.60 8.71 -0.60
C GLN A 93 4.81 7.76 -0.50
N LYS A 94 5.48 7.69 0.67
CA LYS A 94 6.57 6.74 0.90
C LYS A 94 6.10 5.30 0.71
N ILE A 95 4.94 4.95 1.25
CA ILE A 95 4.35 3.62 1.13
C ILE A 95 4.01 3.32 -0.33
N ALA A 96 3.27 4.20 -1.00
CA ALA A 96 2.89 4.00 -2.40
C ALA A 96 4.11 3.90 -3.33
N LEU A 97 5.12 4.74 -3.12
CA LEU A 97 6.37 4.70 -3.88
C LEU A 97 7.10 3.37 -3.65
N CYS A 98 7.22 2.92 -2.40
CA CYS A 98 7.83 1.64 -2.07
C CYS A 98 7.17 0.47 -2.83
N VAL A 99 5.84 0.43 -2.84
CA VAL A 99 5.08 -0.62 -3.55
C VAL A 99 5.38 -0.63 -5.05
N VAL A 100 5.37 0.52 -5.72
CA VAL A 100 5.57 0.56 -7.19
C VAL A 100 7.03 0.45 -7.62
N THR A 101 7.98 0.78 -6.75
CA THR A 101 9.41 0.82 -7.13
C THR A 101 9.95 -0.59 -7.22
N THR A 102 10.38 -1.00 -8.41
CA THR A 102 10.98 -2.32 -8.61
C THR A 102 12.27 -2.45 -7.81
N THR A 103 12.33 -3.39 -6.87
CA THR A 103 13.61 -3.93 -6.43
C THR A 103 14.22 -4.66 -7.62
N LYS A 104 15.32 -4.12 -8.16
CA LYS A 104 16.15 -4.86 -9.11
C LYS A 104 16.58 -6.14 -8.38
N PRO A 105 16.29 -7.35 -8.90
CA PRO A 105 16.97 -8.53 -8.40
C PRO A 105 18.48 -8.32 -8.64
N SER A 106 19.27 -8.42 -7.57
CA SER A 106 20.73 -8.48 -7.66
C SER A 106 21.17 -9.81 -8.24
#